data_AF-A0AAU4FUS2-F1
#
_entry.id   AF-A0AAU4FUS2-F1
#
_cell.length_a   1.000
_cell.length_b   1.000
_cell.length_c   1.000
_cell.angle_alpha   90.00
_cell.angle_beta   90.00
_cell.angle_gamma   90.00
#
_symmetry.space_group_name_H-M   'P 1'
#
loop_
_entity.id
_entity.type
_entity.pdbx_description
1 polymer ?
#
loop_
_entity_poly.entity_id
_entity_poly.type
_entity_poly.pdbx_seq_one_letter_code
_entity_poly.pdbx_strand_id
1 'polypeptide(L)' 'MKPIHALGAVPFIGILGGIFVANRVTPYVLGMPFILFWLVMWVALSSASMAVVYRLDPANREERTS' A
#
# COMPACT_ATOMS: atom_id res chain seq x y z
N MET A 1 -0.95 21.22 5.81
CA MET A 1 -0.26 20.06 5.19
C MET A 1 -1.31 19.02 4.91
N LYS A 2 -1.62 18.76 3.63
CA LYS A 2 -2.77 17.93 3.22
C LYS A 2 -2.57 16.49 3.72
N PRO A 3 -3.62 15.79 4.20
CA PRO A 3 -3.54 14.43 4.75
C PRO A 3 -3.03 13.37 3.74
N ILE A 4 -2.88 13.76 2.48
CA ILE A 4 -2.32 13.00 1.35
C ILE A 4 -0.88 12.51 1.63
N HIS A 5 -0.04 13.30 2.31
CA HIS A 5 1.33 12.86 2.61
C HIS A 5 1.38 11.73 3.66
N ALA A 6 0.35 11.63 4.53
CA ALA A 6 0.27 10.54 5.51
C ALA A 6 -0.08 9.18 4.86
N LEU A 7 -0.74 9.17 3.69
CA LEU A 7 -1.07 7.93 2.96
C LEU A 7 0.18 7.20 2.44
N GLY A 8 1.25 7.94 2.12
CA GLY A 8 2.52 7.34 1.68
C GLY A 8 3.27 6.60 2.78
N ALA A 9 3.02 6.92 4.05
CA ALA A 9 3.67 6.27 5.18
C ALA A 9 3.03 4.91 5.56
N VAL A 10 1.78 4.68 5.13
CA VAL A 10 1.02 3.45 5.41
C VAL A 10 1.76 2.19 4.94
N PRO A 11 2.25 2.10 3.68
CA PRO A 11 3.05 0.95 3.24
C PRO A 11 4.33 0.75 4.04
N PHE A 12 4.96 1.83 4.47
CA PHE A 12 6.21 1.77 5.23
C PHE A 12 6.01 1.17 6.63
N ILE A 13 5.00 1.66 7.36
CA ILE A 13 4.69 1.20 8.71
C ILE A 13 4.29 -0.27 8.69
N GLY A 14 3.55 -0.69 7.68
CA GLY A 14 3.07 -2.05 7.62
C GLY A 14 4.04 -3.07 6.99
N ILE A 15 5.00 -2.65 6.16
CA ILE A 15 6.14 -3.51 5.79
C ILE A 15 7.08 -3.68 7.00
N LEU A 16 7.44 -2.59 7.69
CA LEU A 16 8.38 -2.63 8.82
C LEU A 16 7.77 -3.26 10.08
N GLY A 17 6.56 -2.88 10.46
CA GLY A 17 5.84 -3.47 11.60
C GLY A 17 5.28 -4.85 11.27
N GLY A 18 4.95 -5.09 10.00
CA GLY A 18 4.45 -6.37 9.53
C GLY A 18 5.46 -7.49 9.66
N ILE A 19 6.77 -7.22 9.56
CA ILE A 19 7.81 -8.24 9.78
C ILE A 19 7.70 -8.87 11.18
N PHE A 20 7.36 -8.13 12.23
CA PHE A 20 7.18 -8.72 13.58
C PHE A 20 5.98 -9.68 13.68
N VAL A 21 4.93 -9.42 12.90
CA VAL A 21 3.68 -10.22 12.89
C VAL A 21 3.76 -11.35 11.85
N ALA A 22 4.38 -11.09 10.72
CA ALA A 22 4.52 -11.97 9.55
C ALA A 22 5.75 -12.88 9.63
N ASN A 23 6.64 -12.70 10.61
CA ASN A 23 7.72 -13.64 10.95
C ASN A 23 7.17 -14.90 11.64
N ARG A 24 6.09 -15.47 11.09
CA ARG A 24 5.62 -16.82 11.36
C ARG A 24 5.44 -17.48 10.00
N VAL A 25 6.18 -18.56 9.79
CA VAL A 25 6.23 -19.30 8.52
C VAL A 25 5.06 -20.28 8.39
N THR A 26 4.43 -20.64 9.53
CA THR A 26 3.38 -21.66 9.63
C THR A 26 1.99 -21.26 9.13
N PRO A 27 1.52 -20.00 9.15
CA PRO A 27 0.28 -19.67 8.47
C PRO A 27 0.52 -19.74 6.95
N TYR A 28 -0.17 -20.65 6.29
CA TYR A 28 -0.33 -20.63 4.84
C TYR A 28 -1.63 -19.92 4.51
N VAL A 29 -1.58 -18.94 3.63
CA VAL A 29 -2.75 -18.24 3.10
C VAL A 29 -2.84 -18.58 1.63
N LEU A 30 -3.99 -19.05 1.14
CA LEU A 30 -4.18 -19.44 -0.27
C LEU A 30 -3.13 -20.48 -0.77
N GLY A 31 -2.58 -21.30 0.13
CA GLY A 31 -1.53 -22.29 -0.21
C GLY A 31 -0.12 -21.72 -0.32
N MET A 32 0.07 -20.42 -0.10
CA MET A 32 1.38 -19.76 -0.08
C MET A 32 1.78 -19.31 1.34
N PRO A 33 3.09 -19.26 1.66
CA PRO A 33 3.61 -18.70 2.90
C PRO A 33 3.01 -17.32 3.21
N PHE A 34 2.61 -17.07 4.46
CA PHE A 34 2.02 -15.78 4.88
C PHE A 34 2.87 -14.57 4.47
N ILE A 35 4.20 -14.69 4.54
CA ILE A 35 5.13 -13.63 4.14
C ILE A 35 4.94 -13.19 2.67
N LEU A 36 4.66 -14.13 1.76
CA LEU A 36 4.44 -13.83 0.34
C LEU A 36 3.12 -13.13 0.13
N PHE A 37 2.04 -13.63 0.75
CA PHE A 37 0.73 -12.97 0.72
C PHE A 37 0.82 -11.54 1.30
N TRP A 38 1.51 -11.38 2.41
CA TRP A 38 1.73 -10.09 3.07
C TRP A 38 2.43 -9.09 2.14
N LEU A 39 3.49 -9.51 1.47
CA LEU A 39 4.26 -8.67 0.55
C LEU A 39 3.41 -8.24 -0.65
N VAL A 40 2.67 -9.16 -1.25
CA VAL A 40 1.73 -8.86 -2.35
C VAL A 40 0.64 -7.89 -1.91
N MET A 41 0.08 -8.08 -0.71
CA MET A 41 -0.91 -7.17 -0.14
C MET A 41 -0.35 -5.75 0.01
N TRP A 42 0.89 -5.59 0.47
CA TRP A 42 1.55 -4.28 0.56
C TRP A 42 1.82 -3.62 -0.79
N VAL A 43 2.21 -4.41 -1.80
CA VAL A 43 2.38 -3.90 -3.17
C VAL A 43 1.05 -3.39 -3.72
N ALA A 44 -0.03 -4.16 -3.55
CA ALA A 44 -1.37 -3.74 -3.97
C ALA A 44 -1.83 -2.49 -3.21
N LEU A 45 -1.57 -2.41 -1.90
CA LEU A 45 -1.93 -1.25 -1.08
C LEU A 45 -1.15 0.01 -1.48
N SER A 46 0.10 -0.13 -1.91
CA SER A 46 0.92 0.98 -2.46
C SER A 46 0.34 1.48 -3.79
N SER A 47 -0.07 0.57 -4.68
CA SER A 47 -0.77 0.96 -5.92
C SER A 47 -2.10 1.65 -5.62
N ALA A 48 -2.88 1.12 -4.67
CA ALA A 48 -4.13 1.72 -4.24
C ALA A 48 -3.92 3.10 -3.59
N SER A 49 -2.86 3.29 -2.80
CA SER A 49 -2.56 4.59 -2.20
C SER A 49 -2.29 5.64 -3.28
N MET A 50 -1.49 5.31 -4.30
CA MET A 50 -1.27 6.19 -5.45
C MET A 50 -2.56 6.45 -6.24
N ALA A 51 -3.41 5.44 -6.44
CA ALA A 51 -4.70 5.61 -7.11
C ALA A 51 -5.66 6.52 -6.31
N VAL A 52 -5.67 6.39 -4.98
CA VAL A 52 -6.44 7.25 -4.07
C VAL A 52 -5.89 8.68 -4.13
N VAL A 53 -4.58 8.86 -4.09
CA VAL A 53 -3.93 10.17 -4.26
C VAL A 53 -4.31 10.80 -5.60
N TYR A 54 -4.18 10.07 -6.71
CA TYR A 54 -4.60 10.54 -8.04
C TYR A 54 -6.07 10.95 -8.11
N ARG A 55 -6.95 10.20 -7.43
CA ARG A 55 -8.39 10.49 -7.42
C ARG A 55 -8.74 11.67 -6.51
N LEU A 56 -8.00 11.88 -5.43
CA LEU A 56 -8.17 12.97 -4.48
C LEU A 56 -7.40 14.23 -4.85
N ASP A 57 -6.40 14.14 -5.73
CA ASP A 57 -5.66 15.29 -6.21
C ASP A 57 -6.42 15.96 -7.36
N PRO A 58 -7.12 17.08 -7.11
CA PRO A 58 -7.83 17.80 -8.15
C PRO A 58 -6.88 18.41 -9.19
N ALA A 59 -5.56 18.50 -8.92
CA ALA A 59 -4.58 19.07 -9.85
C ALA A 59 -4.41 18.23 -11.14
N ASN A 60 -4.63 16.91 -11.09
CA ASN A 60 -4.57 16.05 -12.28
C ASN A 60 -5.83 16.18 -13.18
N ARG A 61 -6.78 17.07 -12.85
CA ARG A 61 -7.92 17.39 -13.73
C ARG A 61 -7.59 18.37 -14.85
N GLU A 62 -6.49 19.12 -14.77
CA GLU A 62 -6.19 20.20 -15.74
C GLU A 62 -5.38 19.78 -16.97
N GLU A 63 -4.76 18.60 -17.00
CA GLU A 63 -3.94 18.18 -18.17
C GLU A 63 -4.73 17.55 -19.33
N ARG A 64 -6.07 17.49 -19.28
CA ARG A 64 -6.89 16.93 -20.38
C ARG A 64 -7.39 17.97 -21.39
N THR A 65 -6.90 19.21 -21.33
CA THR A 65 -7.20 20.26 -22.32
C THR A 65 -5.93 20.99 -22.71
N SER A 66 -5.12 20.38 -23.58
CA SER A 66 -4.25 21.11 -24.51
C SER A 66 -4.12 20.35 -25.82
#